data_AF-A0A5K1K7A6-F1
#
_entry.id   AF-A0A5K1K7A6-F1
#
_cell.length_a   1.000
_cell.length_b   1.000
_cell.length_c   1.000
_cell.angle_alpha   90.00
_cell.angle_beta   90.00
_cell.angle_gamma   90.00
#
_symmetry.space_group_name_H-M   'P 1'
#
loop_
_entity.id
_entity.type
_entity.pdbx_description
1 polymer ?
#
loop_
_entity_poly.entity_id
_entity_poly.type
_entity_poly.pdbx_seq_one_letter_code
_entity_poly.pdbx_strand_id
1 'polypeptide(L)'
;MTKYRLTWTSTVAFTCFVLAAANPLDDPRVFLDAKIPNNTAVWKAWKDMMSAKLHSTRRLDEKSVLEFSYNGVPAMDERNTALLETFFRDSKDAWDAWLDWRVDVMKVIRPRILDDSGLKNDSE
;
A
#
# COMPACT_ATOMS: atom_id res chain seq x y z
N MET A 1 -12.07 1.62 18.77
CA MET A 1 -10.69 1.87 18.26
C MET A 1 -10.02 0.52 18.11
N THR A 2 -9.94 0.00 16.89
CA THR A 2 -9.29 -1.30 16.62
C THR A 2 -7.79 -1.11 16.77
N LYS A 3 -7.16 -1.86 17.67
CA LYS A 3 -5.72 -1.79 17.90
C LYS A 3 -5.03 -2.49 16.74
N TYR A 4 -4.53 -1.72 15.77
CA TYR A 4 -3.79 -2.28 14.63
C TYR A 4 -2.60 -3.10 15.14
N ARG A 5 -2.59 -4.41 14.87
CA ARG A 5 -1.40 -5.24 15.03
C ARG A 5 -0.55 -5.08 13.77
N LEU A 6 0.45 -4.19 13.84
CA LEU A 6 1.41 -4.01 12.76
C LEU A 6 2.27 -5.28 12.63
N THR A 7 1.96 -6.10 11.63
CA THR A 7 2.89 -7.13 11.18
C THR A 7 3.96 -6.49 10.28
N TRP A 8 5.07 -7.20 10.09
CA TRP A 8 6.10 -6.73 9.17
C TRP A 8 5.57 -6.59 7.74
N THR A 9 4.72 -7.54 7.31
CA THR A 9 4.02 -7.54 6.02
C THR A 9 3.10 -6.34 5.85
N SER A 10 2.28 -6.00 6.84
CA SER A 10 1.46 -4.77 6.80
C SER A 10 2.32 -3.51 6.72
N THR A 11 3.43 -3.47 7.45
CA THR A 11 4.34 -2.31 7.46
C THR A 11 4.99 -2.08 6.09
N VAL A 12 5.48 -3.15 5.47
CA VAL A 12 6.08 -3.07 4.13
C VAL A 12 5.03 -2.72 3.08
N ALA A 13 3.83 -3.33 3.13
CA ALA A 13 2.73 -3.00 2.23
C ALA A 13 2.34 -1.52 2.33
N PHE A 14 2.12 -1.02 3.55
CA PHE A 14 1.81 0.40 3.80
C PHE A 14 2.88 1.33 3.23
N THR A 15 4.16 1.00 3.45
CA THR A 15 5.29 1.78 2.90
C THR A 15 5.25 1.82 1.38
N CYS A 16 4.93 0.69 0.72
CA CYS A 16 4.80 0.65 -0.74
C CYS A 16 3.69 1.59 -1.23
N PHE A 17 2.53 1.61 -0.56
CA PHE A 17 1.41 2.46 -0.95
C PHE A 17 1.73 3.95 -0.79
N VAL A 18 2.37 4.33 0.32
CA VAL A 18 2.83 5.70 0.55
C VAL A 18 3.81 6.14 -0.53
N LEU A 19 4.80 5.30 -0.83
CA LEU A 19 5.79 5.61 -1.86
C LEU A 19 5.13 5.72 -3.23
N ALA A 20 4.39 4.71 -3.66
CA ALA A 20 3.75 4.66 -4.99
C ALA A 20 2.72 5.79 -5.24
N ALA A 21 2.13 6.36 -4.19
CA ALA A 21 1.27 7.53 -4.31
C ALA A 21 2.06 8.84 -4.47
N ALA A 22 3.19 8.96 -3.77
CA ALA A 22 4.08 10.11 -3.88
C ALA A 22 4.81 10.11 -5.23
N ASN A 23 5.47 9.01 -5.56
CA ASN A 23 6.16 8.75 -6.81
C ASN A 23 6.03 7.26 -7.20
N PRO A 24 5.79 6.92 -8.47
CA PRO A 24 5.78 5.54 -8.91
C PRO A 24 7.12 4.86 -8.57
N LEU A 25 7.07 3.62 -8.08
CA LEU A 25 8.27 2.81 -7.89
C LEU A 25 8.73 2.29 -9.25
N ASP A 26 9.97 2.60 -9.65
CA ASP A 26 10.55 2.15 -10.93
C ASP A 26 10.61 0.62 -10.99
N ASP A 27 11.04 -0.02 -9.91
CA ASP A 27 11.04 -1.47 -9.74
C ASP A 27 10.52 -1.83 -8.32
N PRO A 28 9.21 -2.07 -8.17
CA PRO A 28 8.61 -2.50 -6.92
C PRO A 28 9.19 -3.81 -6.40
N ARG A 29 9.65 -4.70 -7.30
CA ARG A 29 10.16 -6.00 -6.89
C ARG A 29 11.51 -5.87 -6.20
N VAL A 30 12.41 -5.07 -6.76
CA VAL A 30 13.72 -4.78 -6.14
C VAL A 30 13.54 -4.17 -4.75
N PHE A 31 12.59 -3.25 -4.58
CA PHE A 31 12.27 -2.68 -3.27
C PHE A 31 11.80 -3.77 -2.28
N LEU A 32 10.88 -4.63 -2.70
CA LEU A 32 10.34 -5.70 -1.85
C LEU A 32 11.41 -6.73 -1.47
N ASP A 33 12.31 -7.09 -2.39
CA ASP A 33 13.42 -8.01 -2.13
C ASP A 33 14.42 -7.41 -1.12
N ALA A 34 14.64 -6.08 -1.16
CA ALA A 34 15.48 -5.39 -0.18
C ALA A 34 14.84 -5.31 1.23
N LYS A 35 13.51 -5.22 1.33
CA LYS A 35 12.80 -5.16 2.62
C LYS A 35 12.48 -6.53 3.20
N ILE A 36 12.28 -7.52 2.34
CA ILE A 36 11.97 -8.90 2.72
C ILE A 36 12.89 -9.82 1.90
N PRO A 37 14.09 -10.11 2.41
CA PRO A 37 15.07 -10.96 1.71
C PRO A 37 14.66 -12.44 1.68
N ASN A 38 13.54 -12.80 2.31
CA ASN A 38 13.03 -14.16 2.30
C ASN A 38 12.44 -14.52 0.92
N ASN A 39 12.82 -15.69 0.40
CA ASN A 39 12.54 -16.13 -0.97
C ASN A 39 11.85 -17.51 -1.05
N THR A 40 11.18 -17.95 0.02
CA THR A 40 10.32 -19.13 -0.08
C THR A 40 9.14 -18.90 -1.02
N ALA A 41 8.47 -19.97 -1.44
CA ALA A 41 7.36 -19.92 -2.40
C ALA A 41 6.27 -18.91 -2.00
N VAL A 42 5.87 -18.90 -0.73
CA VAL A 42 4.86 -17.98 -0.19
C VAL A 42 5.29 -16.51 -0.25
N TRP A 43 6.55 -16.21 0.09
CA TRP A 43 7.09 -14.85 -0.01
C TRP A 43 7.21 -14.40 -1.46
N LYS A 44 7.63 -15.30 -2.34
CA LYS A 44 7.72 -15.02 -3.77
C LYS A 44 6.34 -14.68 -4.35
N ALA A 45 5.32 -15.49 -4.06
CA ALA A 45 3.96 -15.24 -4.53
C ALA A 45 3.39 -13.91 -4.01
N TRP A 46 3.59 -13.61 -2.73
CA TRP A 46 3.17 -12.33 -2.17
C TRP A 46 3.90 -11.14 -2.83
N LYS A 47 5.23 -11.23 -2.99
CA LYS A 47 6.03 -10.18 -3.64
C LYS A 47 5.66 -10.00 -5.11
N ASP A 48 5.40 -11.07 -5.85
CA ASP A 48 4.95 -11.03 -7.25
C ASP A 48 3.61 -10.30 -7.35
N MET A 49 2.65 -10.64 -6.49
CA MET A 49 1.34 -9.98 -6.44
C MET A 49 1.47 -8.48 -6.10
N MET A 50 2.19 -8.14 -5.04
CA MET A 50 2.44 -6.74 -4.67
C MET A 50 3.10 -5.96 -5.80
N SER A 51 4.12 -6.54 -6.44
CA SER A 51 4.82 -5.90 -7.56
C SER A 51 3.88 -5.66 -8.73
N ALA A 52 3.04 -6.64 -9.08
CA ALA A 52 2.06 -6.49 -10.15
C ALA A 52 1.07 -5.36 -9.87
N LYS A 53 0.57 -5.25 -8.64
CA LYS A 53 -0.36 -4.18 -8.22
C LYS A 53 0.27 -2.79 -8.22
N LEU A 54 1.53 -2.71 -7.80
CA LEU A 54 2.28 -1.46 -7.79
C LEU A 54 2.65 -1.01 -9.20
N HIS A 55 2.91 -1.96 -10.12
CA HIS A 55 3.16 -1.65 -11.53
C HIS A 55 1.90 -1.30 -12.33
N SER A 56 0.78 -1.98 -12.09
CA SER A 56 -0.46 -1.73 -12.83
C SER A 56 -1.01 -0.32 -12.61
N THR A 57 -0.62 0.31 -11.51
CA THR A 57 -1.18 1.57 -11.08
C THR A 57 -0.11 2.65 -11.13
N ARG A 58 -0.02 3.32 -12.28
CA ARG A 58 1.00 4.34 -12.59
C ARG A 58 1.10 5.45 -11.51
N ARG A 59 0.03 5.67 -10.74
CA ARG A 59 0.05 6.43 -9.48
C ARG A 59 -1.15 5.97 -8.64
N LEU A 60 -0.91 5.48 -7.42
CA LEU A 60 -2.00 5.09 -6.54
C LEU A 60 -2.76 6.33 -6.07
N ASP A 61 -4.07 6.33 -6.26
CA ASP A 61 -5.00 7.37 -5.82
C ASP A 61 -6.23 6.76 -5.13
N GLU A 62 -7.18 7.61 -4.70
CA GLU A 62 -8.39 7.13 -4.01
C GLU A 62 -9.34 6.31 -4.90
N LYS A 63 -9.16 6.31 -6.23
CA LYS A 63 -9.97 5.53 -7.17
C LYS A 63 -9.35 4.18 -7.51
N SER A 64 -8.10 3.98 -7.09
CA SER A 64 -7.37 2.75 -7.33
C SER A 64 -8.01 1.61 -6.56
N VAL A 65 -8.19 0.47 -7.22
CA VAL A 65 -8.76 -0.74 -6.60
C VAL A 65 -7.68 -1.80 -6.51
N LEU A 66 -7.26 -2.10 -5.28
CA LEU A 66 -6.28 -3.15 -5.00
C LEU A 66 -6.95 -4.39 -4.41
N GLU A 67 -7.20 -5.38 -5.27
CA GLU A 67 -7.67 -6.70 -4.85
C GLU A 67 -6.52 -7.70 -4.77
N PHE A 68 -6.33 -8.29 -3.60
CA PHE A 68 -5.38 -9.37 -3.36
C PHE A 68 -6.11 -10.71 -3.50
N SER A 69 -5.73 -11.53 -4.47
CA SER A 69 -6.37 -12.83 -4.72
C SER A 69 -5.34 -13.92 -5.06
N TYR A 70 -5.81 -15.16 -5.04
CA TYR A 70 -5.01 -16.35 -5.37
C TYR A 70 -4.82 -16.59 -6.87
N ASN A 71 -5.38 -15.73 -7.73
CA ASN A 71 -5.26 -15.91 -9.17
C ASN A 71 -3.80 -15.83 -9.61
N GLY A 72 -3.31 -16.88 -10.27
CA GLY A 72 -1.91 -16.98 -10.71
C GLY A 72 -0.92 -17.38 -9.62
N VAL A 73 -1.38 -17.70 -8.40
CA VAL A 73 -0.54 -18.29 -7.35
C VAL A 73 -0.36 -19.79 -7.63
N PRO A 74 0.88 -20.31 -7.67
CA PRO A 74 1.13 -21.74 -7.79
C PRO A 74 0.47 -22.54 -6.67
N ALA A 75 0.12 -23.81 -6.92
CA ALA A 75 -0.34 -24.69 -5.86
C ALA A 75 0.72 -24.81 -4.75
N MET A 76 0.28 -24.67 -3.49
CA MET A 76 1.13 -24.77 -2.30
C MET A 76 0.48 -25.72 -1.28
N ASP A 77 1.26 -26.17 -0.29
CA ASP A 77 0.70 -26.87 0.86
C ASP A 77 -0.24 -25.97 1.69
N GLU A 78 -1.06 -26.60 2.53
CA GLU A 78 -2.06 -25.93 3.36
C GLU A 78 -1.44 -24.85 4.26
N ARG A 79 -0.26 -25.11 4.82
CA ARG A 79 0.42 -24.17 5.73
C ARG A 79 0.87 -22.91 5.01
N ASN A 80 1.48 -23.07 3.83
CA ASN A 80 1.90 -21.96 2.99
C ASN A 80 0.70 -21.19 2.42
N THR A 81 -0.39 -21.90 2.11
CA THR A 81 -1.65 -21.29 1.67
C THR A 81 -2.23 -20.38 2.75
N ALA A 82 -2.35 -20.87 4.00
CA ALA A 82 -2.84 -20.09 5.14
C ALA A 82 -1.93 -18.90 5.49
N LEU A 83 -0.61 -19.08 5.33
CA LEU A 83 0.35 -18.00 5.53
C LEU A 83 0.21 -16.91 4.46
N LEU A 84 0.04 -17.29 3.19
CA LEU A 84 -0.21 -16.34 2.11
C LEU A 84 -1.52 -15.56 2.31
N GLU A 85 -2.55 -16.24 2.80
CA GLU A 85 -3.86 -15.68 3.16
C GLU A 85 -3.69 -14.56 4.19
N THR A 86 -2.84 -14.80 5.18
CA THR A 86 -2.48 -13.81 6.19
C THR A 86 -1.75 -12.63 5.57
N PHE A 87 -0.80 -12.86 4.66
CA PHE A 87 -0.08 -11.77 3.99
C PHE A 87 -1.00 -10.91 3.11
N PHE A 88 -1.97 -11.52 2.43
CA PHE A 88 -2.98 -10.79 1.65
C PHE A 88 -3.90 -9.97 2.54
N ARG A 89 -4.36 -10.52 3.66
CA ARG A 89 -5.13 -9.77 4.66
C ARG A 89 -4.33 -8.58 5.20
N ASP A 90 -3.08 -8.81 5.58
CA ASP A 90 -2.17 -7.76 6.08
C ASP A 90 -1.98 -6.62 5.07
N SER A 91 -1.94 -6.95 3.77
CA SER A 91 -1.78 -5.99 2.67
C SER A 91 -3.07 -5.21 2.42
N LYS A 92 -4.23 -5.86 2.53
CA LYS A 92 -5.54 -5.22 2.45
C LYS A 92 -5.75 -4.25 3.61
N ASP A 93 -5.49 -4.70 4.84
CA ASP A 93 -5.62 -3.85 6.03
C ASP A 93 -4.71 -2.61 5.93
N ALA A 94 -3.50 -2.77 5.39
CA ALA A 94 -2.59 -1.65 5.12
C ALA A 94 -3.11 -0.69 4.02
N TRP A 95 -3.78 -1.22 3.00
CA TRP A 95 -4.39 -0.40 1.94
C TRP A 95 -5.57 0.42 2.48
N ASP A 96 -6.47 -0.23 3.22
CA ASP A 96 -7.63 0.42 3.84
C ASP A 96 -7.18 1.52 4.81
N ALA A 97 -6.17 1.23 5.65
CA ALA A 97 -5.59 2.23 6.54
C ALA A 97 -4.96 3.43 5.82
N TRP A 98 -4.31 3.19 4.67
CA TRP A 98 -3.73 4.26 3.86
C TRP A 98 -4.81 5.13 3.20
N LEU A 99 -5.91 4.54 2.72
CA LEU A 99 -7.06 5.26 2.19
C LEU A 99 -7.70 6.15 3.27
N ASP A 100 -7.97 5.59 4.45
CA ASP A 100 -8.52 6.34 5.59
C ASP A 100 -7.63 7.54 5.94
N TRP A 101 -6.32 7.30 6.10
CA TRP A 101 -5.35 8.36 6.39
C TRP A 101 -5.33 9.44 5.31
N ARG A 102 -5.36 9.07 4.01
CA ARG A 102 -5.37 10.05 2.92
C ARG A 102 -6.64 10.89 2.92
N VAL A 103 -7.80 10.28 3.16
CA VAL A 103 -9.07 11.00 3.24
C VAL A 103 -9.01 12.04 4.37
N ASP A 104 -8.49 11.65 5.53
CA ASP A 104 -8.35 12.55 6.68
C ASP A 104 -7.34 13.68 6.42
N VAL A 105 -6.18 13.36 5.84
CA VAL A 105 -5.18 14.36 5.44
C VAL A 105 -5.77 15.34 4.42
N MET A 106 -6.49 14.87 3.41
CA MET A 106 -7.12 15.74 2.40
C MET A 106 -8.20 16.63 3.02
N LYS A 107 -8.95 16.14 4.02
CA LYS A 107 -9.95 16.94 4.75
C LYS A 107 -9.33 18.01 5.65
N VAL A 108 -8.15 17.76 6.21
CA VAL A 108 -7.49 18.68 7.16
C VAL A 108 -6.56 19.67 6.46
N ILE A 109 -5.82 19.25 5.44
CA ILE A 109 -4.81 20.07 4.77
C ILE A 109 -5.42 20.96 3.68
N ARG A 110 -6.39 20.46 2.90
CA ARG A 110 -6.99 21.26 1.79
C ARG A 110 -7.64 22.56 2.29
N PRO A 111 -8.40 22.60 3.39
CA PRO A 111 -8.94 23.86 3.91
C PRO A 111 -7.85 24.82 4.39
N ARG A 112 -6.80 24.32 5.07
CA ARG A 112 -5.71 25.16 5.58
C ARG A 112 -4.87 25.82 4.48
N ILE A 113 -4.60 25.12 3.38
CA ILE A 113 -3.88 25.70 2.23
C ILE A 113 -4.73 26.78 1.53
N LEU A 114 -6.06 26.62 1.50
CA LEU A 114 -6.96 27.63 0.92
C LEU A 114 -7.09 28.86 1.84
N ASP A 115 -7.08 28.69 3.16
CA ASP A 115 -7.04 29.81 4.12
C ASP A 115 -5.71 30.58 4.03
N ASP A 116 -4.57 29.89 3.96
CA ASP A 116 -3.25 30.54 3.89
C ASP A 116 -2.99 31.26 2.54
N SER A 117 -3.63 30.81 1.46
CA SER A 117 -3.56 31.49 0.16
C SER A 117 -4.53 32.67 0.02
N GLY A 118 -5.49 32.82 0.94
CA GLY A 118 -6.42 33.95 1.02
C GLY A 118 -5.86 35.22 1.69
N LEU A 119 -4.68 35.16 2.32
CA LEU A 119 -4.09 36.28 3.06
C LEU A 119 -3.16 37.20 2.24
N LYS A 120 -3.18 37.12 0.90
CA LYS A 120 -2.27 37.92 0.05
C LYS A 120 -2.90 38.91 -0.93
N ASN A 121 -4.21 39.09 -0.92
CA ASN A 121 -4.85 40.13 -1.73
C ASN A 121 -5.82 40.92 -0.84
N ASP A 122 -5.30 41.81 -0.01
CA ASP A 122 -6.03 42.97 0.53
C ASP A 122 -4.98 43.97 1.04
N SER A 123 -4.27 44.61 0.11
CA SER A 123 -3.55 45.86 0.35
C SER A 123 -3.33 46.58 -0.98
N GLU A 124 -4.34 47.34 -1.40
CA GLU A 124 -4.17 48.62 -2.11
C GLU A 124 -5.46 49.45 -2.00
#